data_AF-A0A0N0AN04-F1
#
_entry.id   AF-A0A0N0AN04-F1
#
_cell.length_a   1.000
_cell.length_b   1.000
_cell.length_c   1.000
_cell.angle_alpha   90.00
_cell.angle_beta   90.00
_cell.angle_gamma   90.00
#
_symmetry.space_group_name_H-M   'P 1'
#
loop_
_entity.id
_entity.type
_entity.pdbx_description
1 polymer ?
#
loop_
_entity_poly.entity_id
_entity_poly.type
_entity_poly.pdbx_seq_one_letter_code
_entity_poly.pdbx_strand_id
1 'polypeptide(L)' 'MGHAGAIVSGSSGTAAAKKEALEAAGVKVGKTPTETARLARAVLNGSGHREEAGAGSTMAPTAP' A
#
# COMPACT_ATOMS: atom_id res chain seq x y z
N MET A 1 -22.65 0.90 -12.19
CA MET A 1 -22.39 2.36 -12.06
C MET A 1 -23.70 3.02 -11.69
N GLY A 2 -23.75 3.74 -10.56
CA GLY A 2 -24.95 4.47 -10.13
C GLY A 2 -24.64 5.84 -9.51
N HIS A 3 -23.37 6.21 -9.39
CA HIS A 3 -22.92 7.51 -8.90
C HIS A 3 -22.73 8.45 -10.10
N ALA A 4 -23.24 9.68 -10.05
CA ALA A 4 -23.21 10.62 -11.17
C ALA A 4 -21.79 10.85 -11.74
N GLY A 5 -20.77 10.79 -10.87
CA GLY A 5 -19.35 10.91 -11.25
C GLY A 5 -18.65 9.62 -11.71
N ALA A 6 -19.34 8.48 -11.81
CA ALA A 6 -18.74 7.22 -12.24
C ALA A 6 -18.65 7.14 -13.78
N ILE A 7 -18.03 8.15 -14.39
CA ILE A 7 -17.85 8.28 -15.84
C ILE A 7 -16.39 7.99 -16.20
N VAL A 8 -16.19 7.24 -17.28
CA VAL A 8 -14.89 7.05 -17.92
C VAL A 8 -14.76 8.11 -19.02
N SER A 9 -13.89 9.11 -18.80
CA SER A 9 -13.54 10.11 -19.82
C SER A 9 -12.08 9.94 -20.22
N GLY A 10 -11.82 9.85 -21.53
CA GLY A 10 -10.49 9.56 -22.08
C GLY A 10 -9.91 8.21 -21.63
N SER A 11 -8.61 8.02 -21.83
CA SER A 11 -7.89 6.79 -21.43
C SER A 11 -7.65 6.70 -19.91
N SER A 12 -7.47 7.84 -19.24
CA SER A 12 -7.18 7.92 -17.80
C SER A 12 -8.39 7.73 -16.88
N GLY A 13 -9.61 7.81 -17.42
CA GLY A 13 -10.85 7.65 -16.65
C GLY A 13 -11.13 6.20 -16.22
N THR A 14 -10.44 5.23 -16.82
CA THR A 14 -10.66 3.80 -16.59
C THR A 14 -10.18 3.36 -15.21
N ALA A 15 -10.78 2.31 -14.66
CA ALA A 15 -10.32 1.72 -13.41
C ALA A 15 -8.88 1.18 -13.52
N ALA A 16 -8.50 0.63 -14.69
CA ALA A 16 -7.17 0.11 -14.95
C ALA A 16 -6.09 1.20 -14.93
N ALA A 17 -6.31 2.32 -15.64
CA ALA A 17 -5.36 3.44 -15.66
C ALA A 17 -5.16 4.04 -14.26
N LYS A 18 -6.24 4.17 -13.48
CA LYS A 18 -6.15 4.63 -12.09
C LYS A 18 -5.38 3.66 -11.20
N LYS A 19 -5.59 2.36 -11.40
CA LYS A 19 -4.86 1.31 -10.68
C LYS A 19 -3.36 1.42 -10.96
N GLU A 20 -2.94 1.48 -12.22
CA GLU A 20 -1.54 1.61 -12.61
C GLU A 20 -0.89 2.86 -12.01
N ALA A 21 -1.58 4.00 -12.06
CA ALA A 21 -1.08 5.25 -11.48
C ALA A 21 -0.86 5.15 -9.96
N LEU A 22 -1.79 4.51 -9.24
CA LEU A 22 -1.67 4.29 -7.80
C LEU A 22 -0.54 3.30 -7.46
N GLU A 23 -0.41 2.22 -8.22
CA GLU A 23 0.67 1.25 -8.04
C GLU A 23 2.05 1.86 -8.32
N ALA A 24 2.17 2.70 -9.36
CA ALA A 24 3.38 3.47 -9.64
C ALA A 24 3.75 4.44 -8.51
N ALA A 25 2.76 4.93 -7.76
CA ALA A 25 2.97 5.75 -6.56
C ALA A 25 3.28 4.91 -5.29
N GLY A 26 3.44 3.59 -5.41
CA GLY A 26 3.72 2.69 -4.29
C GLY A 26 2.48 2.26 -3.49
N VAL A 27 1.27 2.57 -3.97
CA VAL A 27 0.02 2.18 -3.31
C VAL A 27 -0.38 0.76 -3.74
N LYS A 28 -0.68 -0.11 -2.78
CA LYS A 28 -1.22 -1.45 -3.07
C LYS A 28 -2.71 -1.33 -3.45
N VAL A 29 -3.09 -1.81 -4.64
CA VAL A 29 -4.46 -1.72 -5.15
C VAL A 29 -5.10 -3.10 -5.32
N GLY A 30 -6.14 -3.37 -4.53
CA GLY A 30 -6.92 -4.61 -4.63
C GLY A 30 -7.77 -4.67 -5.90
N LYS A 31 -7.86 -5.84 -6.52
CA LYS A 31 -8.69 -6.09 -7.72
C LYS A 31 -10.16 -6.31 -7.37
N THR A 32 -10.45 -6.70 -6.13
CA THR A 32 -11.81 -6.92 -5.61
C THR A 32 -12.03 -6.17 -4.29
N PRO A 33 -13.28 -5.85 -3.93
CA PRO A 33 -13.57 -5.20 -2.63
C PRO A 33 -13.02 -5.99 -1.44
N THR A 34 -13.12 -7.33 -1.48
CA THR A 34 -12.61 -8.22 -0.44
C THR A 34 -11.08 -8.15 -0.32
N GLU A 35 -10.38 -8.10 -1.44
CA GLU A 35 -8.92 -7.95 -1.46
C GLU A 35 -8.49 -6.60 -0.87
N THR A 36 -9.18 -5.51 -1.23
CA THR A 36 -8.93 -4.19 -0.63
C THR A 36 -9.10 -4.21 0.88
N ALA A 37 -10.14 -4.89 1.40
CA ALA A 37 -10.33 -5.04 2.83
C ALA A 37 -9.20 -5.83 3.51
N ARG A 38 -8.67 -6.88 2.86
CA ARG A 38 -7.50 -7.62 3.35
C ARG A 38 -6.24 -6.76 3.38
N LEU A 39 -5.99 -5.99 2.32
CA LEU A 39 -4.86 -5.05 2.25
C LEU A 39 -4.93 -4.01 3.37
N ALA A 40 -6.11 -3.42 3.60
CA ALA A 40 -6.31 -2.46 4.69
C ALA A 40 -6.04 -3.09 6.06
N ARG A 41 -6.56 -4.29 6.33
CA ARG A 41 -6.27 -5.02 7.59
C ARG A 41 -4.79 -5.34 7.74
N ALA A 42 -4.11 -5.76 6.67
CA ALA A 42 -2.68 -6.05 6.71
C ALA A 42 -1.86 -4.81 7.09
N VAL A 43 -2.23 -3.63 6.57
CA VAL A 43 -1.59 -2.37 6.96
C VAL A 43 -1.83 -2.07 8.44
N LEU A 44 -3.07 -2.15 8.92
CA LEU A 44 -3.40 -1.85 10.32
C LEU A 44 -2.71 -2.82 11.30
N ASN A 45 -2.70 -4.12 10.98
CA ASN A 45 -2.12 -5.15 11.83
C ASN A 45 -0.58 -5.22 11.74
N GLY A 46 0.00 -4.81 10.62
CA GLY A 46 1.46 -4.72 10.43
C GLY A 46 2.08 -3.42 10.94
N SER A 47 1.27 -2.42 11.29
CA SER A 47 1.73 -1.11 11.80
C SER A 47 1.78 -1.03 13.33
N GLY A 48 1.45 -2.11 14.04
CA GLY A 48 1.45 -2.16 15.50
C GLY A 48 2.83 -2.26 16.17
N HIS A 49 3.91 -2.35 15.39
CA HIS A 49 5.29 -2.37 15.87
C HIS A 49 6.19 -1.58 14.91
N ARG A 50 6.07 -0.25 14.91
CA ARG A 50 7.21 0.57 14.53
C ARG A 50 7.87 1.04 15.82
N GLU A 51 8.70 0.18 16.41
CA GLU A 51 9.77 0.67 17.27
C GLU A 51 10.69 1.53 16.39
N GLU A 52 10.89 2.77 16.82
CA GLU A 52 11.96 3.61 16.33
C GLU A 52 13.29 3.04 16.83
N ALA A 53 14.13 2.53 15.94
CA ALA A 53 15.56 2.40 16.22
C ALA A 53 16.35 2.30 14.91
N GLY A 54 16.62 3.45 14.31
CA GLY A 54 17.85 3.64 13.56
C GLY A 54 18.97 3.93 14.55
N ALA A 55 19.82 2.95 14.86
CA ALA A 55 21.18 3.15 15.39
C ALA A 55 22.02 1.88 15.26
N GLY A 56 22.98 1.90 14.34
CA GLY A 56 24.29 1.25 14.47
C GLY A 56 24.34 -0.26 14.72
N SER A 57 24.15 -1.07 13.67
CA SER A 57 24.76 -2.41 13.63
C SER A 57 26.22 -2.28 13.19
N THR A 58 27.10 -1.76 14.07
CA THR A 58 28.56 -1.89 13.90
C THR A 58 29.21 -2.26 15.23
N MET A 59 29.77 -3.49 15.26
CA MET A 59 30.90 -4.00 16.06
C MET A 59 30.95 -3.72 17.57
N ALA A 60 31.05 -4.80 18.36
CA ALA A 60 32.35 -5.30 18.83
C ALA A 60 32.24 -6.74 19.41
N PRO A 61 33.24 -7.62 19.18
CA PRO A 61 33.42 -8.88 19.89
C PRO A 61 34.19 -8.65 21.21
N THR A 62 34.06 -9.55 22.18
CA THR A 62 34.95 -9.86 23.35
C THR A 62 34.07 -10.26 24.53
N ALA A 63 34.32 -11.30 25.34
CA ALA A 63 35.39 -12.28 25.51
C ALA A 63 34.88 -13.29 26.59
N PRO A 64 35.77 -14.09 27.19
CA PRO A 64 36.44 -15.28 26.64
C PRO A 64 35.52 -16.52 26.55
#